data_AF-A0A5M8PTF7-F1
#
_entry.id   AF-A0A5M8PTF7-F1
#
_cell.length_a   1.000
_cell.length_b   1.000
_cell.length_c   1.000
_cell.angle_alpha   90.00
_cell.angle_beta   90.00
_cell.angle_gamma   90.00
#
_symmetry.space_group_name_H-M   'P 1'
#
loop_
_entity.id
_entity.type
_entity.pdbx_description
1 polymer ?
#
loop_
_entity_poly.entity_id
_entity_poly.type
_entity_poly.pdbx_seq_one_letter_code
_entity_poly.pdbx_strand_id
1 'polypeptide(L)'
;MPRPLLIASLGNPPPSYTNTLHSAGHTLLSALREALGYPPFARDRSLGNGLVSRGGDFTLWQSPSLMNVSGKAVAGAWKGFLRDLSPDDRAGARLVVVHDELESPLGKIKVKKGGSPRGHNGIKSCSGSLGGMEFWRVGVGIGRPESRESGDVAAYVMRKMTAGEVMRVKGGVEEVLRVDYDALAGDNCVAGCGGLRSQSLLGRGRSPQSLSDPNNRQNPFRRNRRQ
;
A
#
# COMPACT_ATOMS: atom_id res chain seq x y z
N MET A 1 -2.37 -19.62 -2.17
CA MET A 1 -3.15 -18.45 -1.74
C MET A 1 -2.19 -17.30 -1.60
N PRO A 2 -2.48 -16.10 -2.10
CA PRO A 2 -1.65 -14.92 -1.83
C PRO A 2 -1.59 -14.68 -0.32
N ARG A 3 -0.39 -14.39 0.20
CA ARG A 3 -0.21 -14.18 1.64
C ARG A 3 -0.86 -12.86 2.07
N PRO A 4 -1.62 -12.81 3.19
CA PRO A 4 -2.22 -11.57 3.65
C PRO A 4 -1.15 -10.51 4.01
N LEU A 5 -1.27 -9.31 3.44
CA LEU A 5 -0.34 -8.20 3.72
C LEU A 5 -1.04 -7.00 4.35
N LEU A 6 -0.47 -6.54 5.47
CA LEU A 6 -0.76 -5.22 6.01
C LEU A 6 0.35 -4.26 5.61
N ILE A 7 0.02 -3.29 4.74
CA ILE A 7 0.92 -2.21 4.35
C ILE A 7 0.58 -0.97 5.17
N ALA A 8 1.33 -0.77 6.24
CA ALA A 8 1.22 0.36 7.15
C ALA A 8 2.15 1.49 6.71
N SER A 9 1.66 2.72 6.62
CA SER A 9 2.51 3.89 6.37
C SER A 9 2.68 4.76 7.61
N LEU A 10 3.88 5.32 7.73
CA LEU A 10 4.23 6.33 8.72
C LEU A 10 4.16 7.72 8.10
N GLY A 11 3.79 8.68 8.94
CA GLY A 11 3.64 10.08 8.62
C GLY A 11 2.97 10.78 9.80
N ASN A 12 3.13 12.09 9.87
CA ASN A 12 2.42 12.87 10.88
C ASN A 12 1.00 13.18 10.38
N PRO A 13 0.00 13.23 11.28
CA PRO A 13 -1.40 13.38 10.89
C PRO A 13 -1.69 14.74 10.23
N PRO A 14 -2.65 14.81 9.29
CA PRO A 14 -3.11 16.07 8.70
C PRO A 14 -3.87 16.94 9.74
N PRO A 15 -4.06 18.25 9.48
CA PRO A 15 -3.65 18.98 8.26
C PRO A 15 -2.23 19.56 8.31
N SER A 16 -1.68 19.77 9.51
CA SER A 16 -0.41 20.49 9.69
C SER A 16 0.77 19.82 8.96
N TYR A 17 0.73 18.50 8.80
CA TYR A 17 1.83 17.72 8.21
C TYR A 17 1.50 17.05 6.87
N THR A 18 0.40 17.47 6.23
CA THR A 18 0.05 17.00 4.88
C THR A 18 1.19 17.30 3.90
N ASN A 19 1.63 16.31 3.12
CA ASN A 19 2.69 16.45 2.13
C ASN A 19 4.03 16.96 2.69
N THR A 20 4.37 16.71 3.95
CA THR A 20 5.77 16.90 4.39
C THR A 20 6.64 15.74 3.93
N LEU A 21 7.97 15.94 3.83
CA LEU A 21 8.89 14.84 3.50
C LEU A 21 8.77 13.69 4.51
N HIS A 22 8.56 14.00 5.79
CA HIS A 22 8.32 13.00 6.83
C HIS A 22 7.00 12.23 6.69
N SER A 23 6.10 12.70 5.82
CA SER A 23 4.84 12.04 5.47
C SER A 23 4.89 11.46 4.06
N ALA A 24 6.09 11.25 3.49
CA ALA A 24 6.27 10.61 2.20
C ALA A 24 5.68 9.18 2.17
N GLY A 25 5.72 8.46 3.30
CA GLY A 25 5.06 7.17 3.45
C GLY A 25 3.55 7.23 3.22
N HIS A 26 2.85 8.19 3.85
CA HIS A 26 1.43 8.42 3.60
C HIS A 26 1.15 8.82 2.15
N THR A 27 2.00 9.69 1.59
CA THR A 27 1.85 10.18 0.21
C THR A 27 1.95 9.04 -0.79
N LEU A 28 2.95 8.16 -0.64
CA LEU A 28 3.10 6.97 -1.47
C LEU A 28 1.93 5.99 -1.27
N LEU A 29 1.48 5.76 -0.03
CA LEU A 29 0.37 4.84 0.24
C LEU A 29 -0.95 5.33 -0.36
N SER A 30 -1.21 6.64 -0.34
CA SER A 30 -2.37 7.25 -1.00
C SER A 30 -2.33 7.07 -2.52
N ALA A 31 -1.15 7.21 -3.14
CA ALA A 31 -0.98 6.96 -4.56
C ALA A 31 -1.10 5.47 -4.92
N LEU A 32 -0.60 4.57 -4.06
CA LEU A 32 -0.76 3.13 -4.21
C LEU A 32 -2.24 2.74 -4.17
N ARG A 33 -3.01 3.29 -3.21
CA ARG A 33 -4.46 3.12 -3.14
C ARG A 33 -5.16 3.53 -4.43
N GLU A 34 -4.78 4.68 -4.99
CA GLU A 34 -5.31 5.18 -6.28
C GLU A 34 -5.03 4.22 -7.42
N ALA A 35 -3.77 3.79 -7.56
CA ALA A 35 -3.34 2.87 -8.62
C ALA A 35 -4.03 1.51 -8.53
N LEU A 36 -4.32 1.03 -7.31
CA LEU A 36 -5.03 -0.22 -7.07
C LEU A 36 -6.56 -0.10 -7.19
N GLY A 37 -7.11 1.11 -7.36
CA GLY A 37 -8.55 1.33 -7.41
C GLY A 37 -9.26 1.04 -6.07
N TYR A 38 -8.54 1.11 -4.95
CA TYR A 38 -9.10 0.83 -3.63
C TYR A 38 -9.99 1.99 -3.13
N PRO A 39 -11.00 1.72 -2.29
CA PRO A 39 -11.88 2.76 -1.77
C PRO A 39 -11.11 3.82 -0.97
N PRO A 40 -11.68 5.03 -0.79
CA PRO A 40 -11.09 6.04 0.07
C PRO A 40 -10.81 5.51 1.48
N PHE A 41 -9.76 6.04 2.10
CA PHE A 41 -9.40 5.69 3.46
C PHE A 41 -10.53 6.06 4.45
N ALA A 42 -10.88 5.11 5.33
CA ALA A 42 -11.87 5.30 6.39
C ALA A 42 -11.28 4.90 7.75
N ARG A 43 -11.72 5.57 8.82
CA ARG A 43 -11.23 5.27 10.16
C ARG A 43 -11.71 3.89 10.62
N ASP A 44 -10.78 3.07 11.12
CA ASP A 44 -11.10 1.76 11.68
C ASP A 44 -10.53 1.62 13.10
N ARG A 45 -11.43 1.52 14.10
CA ARG A 45 -11.05 1.36 15.50
C ARG A 45 -10.42 0.00 15.80
N SER A 46 -10.82 -1.03 15.05
CA SER A 46 -10.33 -2.41 15.22
C SER A 46 -8.88 -2.58 14.76
N LEU A 47 -8.40 -1.66 13.93
CA LEU A 47 -7.03 -1.56 13.43
C LEU A 47 -6.31 -0.35 14.04
N GLY A 48 -6.37 -0.20 15.36
CA GLY A 48 -5.57 0.81 16.07
C GLY A 48 -5.93 2.26 15.75
N ASN A 49 -7.18 2.53 15.39
CA ASN A 49 -7.71 3.86 15.00
C ASN A 49 -7.09 4.49 13.76
N GLY A 50 -6.33 3.72 12.97
CA GLY A 50 -5.77 4.23 11.72
C GLY A 50 -6.81 4.41 10.62
N LEU A 51 -6.37 5.05 9.55
CA LEU A 51 -7.15 5.18 8.34
C LEU A 51 -6.86 3.97 7.44
N VAL A 52 -7.91 3.27 7.02
CA VAL A 52 -7.79 1.97 6.38
C VAL A 52 -8.50 1.98 5.03
N SER A 53 -7.85 1.38 4.05
CA SER A 53 -8.43 1.07 2.76
C SER A 53 -8.16 -0.40 2.47
N ARG A 54 -9.25 -1.18 2.40
CA ARG A 54 -9.20 -2.61 2.10
C ARG A 54 -9.63 -2.81 0.65
N GLY A 55 -8.91 -3.65 -0.08
CA GLY A 55 -9.29 -4.09 -1.41
C GLY A 55 -9.04 -5.58 -1.56
N GLY A 56 -8.47 -5.99 -2.71
CA GLY A 56 -8.16 -7.39 -2.99
C GLY A 56 -6.95 -7.89 -2.20
N ASP A 57 -5.75 -7.63 -2.71
CA ASP A 57 -4.53 -8.32 -2.26
C ASP A 57 -3.91 -7.73 -0.99
N PHE A 58 -4.27 -6.50 -0.62
CA PHE A 58 -3.61 -5.73 0.44
C PHE A 58 -4.61 -5.04 1.37
N THR A 59 -4.25 -4.94 2.65
CA THR A 59 -4.84 -3.96 3.56
C THR A 59 -3.89 -2.78 3.69
N LEU A 60 -4.32 -1.61 3.22
CA LEU A 60 -3.55 -0.37 3.33
C LEU A 60 -3.97 0.36 4.60
N TRP A 61 -2.99 0.84 5.37
CA TRP A 61 -3.22 1.49 6.66
C TRP A 61 -2.34 2.73 6.82
N GLN A 62 -2.90 3.86 7.23
CA GLN A 62 -2.16 5.07 7.60
C GLN A 62 -2.19 5.29 9.11
N SER A 63 -1.01 5.55 9.67
CA SER A 63 -0.87 5.92 11.07
C SER A 63 -1.69 7.15 11.42
N PRO A 64 -2.50 7.11 12.49
CA PRO A 64 -3.19 8.29 13.00
C PRO A 64 -2.33 9.10 13.98
N SER A 65 -1.09 8.68 14.22
CA SER A 65 -0.25 9.13 15.33
C SER A 65 0.92 9.97 14.86
N LEU A 66 1.44 10.82 15.76
CA LEU A 66 2.73 11.48 15.53
C LEU A 66 3.83 10.45 15.34
N MET A 67 4.87 10.82 14.58
CA MET A 67 5.91 9.91 14.13
C MET A 67 6.58 9.17 15.29
N ASN A 68 6.98 9.90 16.34
CA ASN A 68 7.70 9.34 17.50
C ASN A 68 6.90 8.32 18.31
N VAL A 69 5.56 8.30 18.19
CA VAL A 69 4.66 7.42 18.94
C VAL A 69 3.85 6.47 18.05
N SER A 70 4.18 6.40 16.76
CA SER A 70 3.45 5.58 15.79
C SER A 70 3.51 4.07 16.06
N GLY A 71 4.52 3.59 16.79
CA GLY A 71 4.71 2.16 17.03
C GLY A 71 3.53 1.49 17.74
N LYS A 72 2.91 2.17 18.72
CA LYS A 72 1.74 1.63 19.43
C LYS A 72 0.55 1.44 18.50
N ALA A 73 0.32 2.40 17.61
CA ALA A 73 -0.75 2.33 16.63
C ALA A 73 -0.50 1.22 15.59
N VAL A 74 0.73 1.09 15.09
CA VAL A 74 1.13 0.01 14.17
C VAL A 74 0.97 -1.36 14.82
N ALA A 75 1.42 -1.53 16.06
CA ALA A 75 1.26 -2.79 16.79
C ALA A 75 -0.22 -3.13 17.02
N GLY A 76 -1.06 -2.14 17.32
CA GLY A 76 -2.51 -2.31 17.43
C GLY A 76 -3.15 -2.72 16.09
N ALA A 77 -2.78 -2.06 14.99
CA ALA A 77 -3.23 -2.39 13.65
C ALA A 77 -2.82 -3.81 13.25
N TRP A 78 -1.58 -4.20 13.53
CA TRP A 78 -1.08 -5.55 13.24
C TRP A 78 -1.84 -6.63 14.01
N LYS A 79 -2.04 -6.44 15.33
CA LYS A 79 -2.83 -7.36 16.14
C LYS A 79 -4.27 -7.46 15.66
N GLY A 80 -4.87 -6.34 15.28
CA GLY A 80 -6.21 -6.30 14.72
C GLY A 80 -6.31 -7.05 13.40
N PHE A 81 -5.36 -6.82 12.50
CA PHE A 81 -5.27 -7.51 11.21
C PHE A 81 -5.17 -9.03 11.39
N LEU A 82 -4.28 -9.51 12.27
CA LEU A 82 -4.12 -10.96 12.51
C LEU A 82 -5.38 -11.61 13.12
N ARG A 83 -6.16 -10.86 13.90
CA ARG A 83 -7.42 -11.35 14.49
C ARG A 83 -8.49 -11.57 13.42
N ASP A 84 -8.50 -10.75 12.37
CA ASP A 84 -9.46 -10.83 11.28
C ASP A 84 -9.13 -11.97 10.28
N LEU A 85 -7.95 -12.60 10.40
CA LEU A 85 -7.51 -13.70 9.55
C LEU A 85 -7.82 -15.08 10.13
N SER A 86 -8.00 -16.05 9.22
CA SER A 86 -8.03 -17.47 9.57
C SER A 86 -6.69 -17.93 10.19
N PRO A 87 -6.66 -19.02 10.97
CA PRO A 87 -5.42 -19.56 11.52
C PRO A 87 -4.35 -19.86 10.44
N ASP A 88 -4.76 -20.41 9.30
CA ASP A 88 -3.86 -20.77 8.20
C ASP A 88 -3.25 -19.53 7.54
N ASP A 89 -4.07 -18.50 7.32
CA ASP A 89 -3.63 -17.23 6.72
C ASP A 89 -2.71 -16.44 7.66
N ARG A 90 -2.94 -16.54 8.98
CA ARG A 90 -2.17 -15.83 10.01
C ARG A 90 -0.68 -16.20 9.98
N ALA A 91 -0.34 -17.46 9.71
CA ALA A 91 1.05 -17.91 9.61
C ALA A 91 1.78 -17.29 8.40
N GLY A 92 1.04 -17.05 7.32
CA GLY A 92 1.53 -16.41 6.10
C GLY A 92 1.56 -14.89 6.15
N ALA A 93 0.86 -14.27 7.11
CA ALA A 93 0.68 -12.83 7.17
C ALA A 93 2.02 -12.08 7.28
N ARG A 94 2.14 -10.91 6.64
CA ARG A 94 3.30 -10.03 6.78
C ARG A 94 2.90 -8.58 7.06
N LEU A 95 3.75 -7.91 7.83
CA LEU A 95 3.69 -6.48 8.07
C LEU A 95 4.75 -5.77 7.21
N VAL A 96 4.32 -4.78 6.44
CA VAL A 96 5.16 -3.88 5.66
C VAL A 96 4.96 -2.46 6.17
N VAL A 97 6.05 -1.79 6.56
CA VAL A 97 6.06 -0.42 7.06
C VAL A 97 6.69 0.51 6.03
N VAL A 98 5.89 1.41 5.48
CA VAL A 98 6.31 2.44 4.52
C VAL A 98 6.71 3.70 5.28
N HIS A 99 7.90 4.23 5.02
CA HIS A 99 8.47 5.37 5.75
C HIS A 99 9.38 6.22 4.85
N ASP A 100 9.73 7.44 5.26
CA ASP A 100 10.73 8.26 4.56
C ASP A 100 12.16 7.75 4.79
N GLU A 101 12.99 7.75 3.75
CA GLU A 101 14.38 7.27 3.77
C GLU A 101 15.32 8.40 3.35
N LEU A 102 16.03 8.94 4.34
CA LEU A 102 16.91 10.08 4.19
C LEU A 102 18.13 9.79 3.31
N GLU A 103 18.67 8.57 3.38
CA GLU A 103 19.89 8.19 2.65
C GLU A 103 19.61 7.76 1.20
N SER A 104 18.35 7.73 0.77
CA SER A 104 17.98 7.34 -0.59
C SER A 104 17.57 8.57 -1.42
N PRO A 105 17.96 8.63 -2.71
CA PRO A 105 17.55 9.73 -3.60
C PRO A 105 16.03 9.88 -3.66
N LEU A 106 15.57 11.10 -3.88
CA LEU A 106 14.15 11.44 -3.94
C LEU A 106 13.36 10.49 -4.88
N GLY A 107 12.30 9.88 -4.35
CA GLY A 107 11.42 8.97 -5.07
C GLY A 107 11.95 7.55 -5.24
N LYS A 108 13.22 7.27 -4.86
CA LYS A 108 13.76 5.93 -4.96
C LYS A 108 13.17 5.02 -3.88
N ILE A 109 12.68 3.84 -4.26
CA ILE A 109 12.15 2.86 -3.32
C ILE A 109 13.25 1.91 -2.86
N LYS A 110 13.31 1.67 -1.55
CA LYS A 110 14.22 0.71 -0.93
C LYS A 110 13.45 -0.26 -0.06
N VAL A 111 13.51 -1.53 -0.40
CA VAL A 111 12.88 -2.60 0.38
C VAL A 111 13.91 -3.29 1.24
N LYS A 112 13.60 -3.50 2.52
CA LYS A 112 14.46 -4.23 3.45
C LYS A 112 13.66 -4.95 4.53
N LYS A 113 14.12 -6.13 4.94
CA LYS A 113 13.63 -6.80 6.15
C LYS A 113 14.39 -6.29 7.38
N GLY A 114 13.67 -5.87 8.42
CA GLY A 114 14.26 -5.47 9.70
C GLY A 114 15.33 -4.37 9.60
N GLY A 115 16.35 -4.48 10.45
CA GLY A 115 17.50 -3.58 10.49
C GLY A 115 17.30 -2.30 11.32
N SER A 116 18.41 -1.58 11.53
CA SER A 116 18.46 -0.39 12.39
C SER A 116 17.51 0.73 11.93
N PRO A 117 16.87 1.46 12.86
CA PRO A 117 16.08 2.66 12.56
C PRO A 117 16.88 3.78 11.89
N ARG A 118 18.22 3.80 11.98
CA ARG A 118 19.08 4.85 11.41
C ARG A 118 18.64 6.29 11.74
N GLY A 119 18.20 6.49 12.99
CA GLY A 119 17.72 7.79 13.47
C GLY A 119 16.26 8.10 13.14
N HIS A 120 15.56 7.25 12.38
CA HIS A 120 14.14 7.47 12.08
C HIS A 120 13.25 7.14 13.29
N ASN A 121 12.65 8.17 13.89
CA ASN A 121 11.86 8.05 15.12
C ASN A 121 10.64 7.13 14.99
N GLY A 122 9.96 7.13 13.84
CA GLY A 122 8.84 6.22 13.58
C GLY A 122 9.22 4.74 13.56
N ILE A 123 10.27 4.38 12.83
CA ILE A 123 10.83 3.02 12.83
C ILE A 123 11.32 2.63 14.22
N LYS A 124 12.01 3.52 14.94
CA LYS A 124 12.41 3.29 16.34
C LYS A 124 11.20 2.97 17.22
N SER A 125 10.11 3.74 17.09
CA SER A 125 8.86 3.53 17.80
C SER A 125 8.22 2.17 17.48
N CYS A 126 8.19 1.80 16.20
CA CYS A 126 7.66 0.51 15.73
C CYS A 126 8.46 -0.66 16.29
N SER A 127 9.80 -0.63 16.18
CA SER A 127 10.67 -1.68 16.72
C SER A 127 10.47 -1.89 18.22
N GLY A 128 10.28 -0.81 18.99
CA GLY A 128 10.02 -0.90 20.43
C GLY A 128 8.62 -1.46 20.76
N SER A 129 7.60 -1.15 19.94
CA SER A 129 6.21 -1.54 20.22
C SER A 129 5.82 -2.92 19.69
N LEU A 130 6.55 -3.42 18.68
CA LEU A 130 6.33 -4.72 18.05
C LEU A 130 7.08 -5.86 18.77
N GLY A 131 7.76 -5.58 19.89
CA GLY A 131 8.32 -6.61 20.76
C GLY A 131 9.42 -7.45 20.10
N GLY A 132 10.27 -6.84 19.26
CA GLY A 132 11.37 -7.54 18.59
C GLY A 132 10.97 -8.31 17.32
N MET A 133 9.68 -8.30 16.94
CA MET A 133 9.24 -8.83 15.65
C MET A 133 9.92 -8.07 14.50
N GLU A 134 10.54 -8.80 13.57
CA GLU A 134 10.98 -8.23 12.31
C GLU A 134 9.81 -7.94 11.38
N PHE A 135 9.86 -6.80 10.71
CA PHE A 135 8.88 -6.39 9.71
C PHE A 135 9.60 -5.88 8.46
N TRP A 136 8.88 -5.90 7.34
CA TRP A 136 9.38 -5.34 6.10
C TRP A 136 9.29 -3.84 6.13
N ARG A 137 10.26 -3.18 5.50
CA ARG A 137 10.34 -1.74 5.39
C ARG A 137 10.41 -1.36 3.93
N VAL A 138 9.56 -0.41 3.54
CA VAL A 138 9.60 0.26 2.24
C VAL A 138 10.01 1.70 2.51
N GLY A 139 11.29 1.97 2.32
CA GLY A 139 11.85 3.31 2.42
C GLY A 139 11.57 4.10 1.13
N VAL A 140 10.94 5.26 1.30
CA VAL A 140 10.69 6.24 0.23
C VAL A 140 11.79 7.28 0.30
N GLY A 141 12.67 7.27 -0.69
CA GLY A 141 13.78 8.21 -0.71
C GLY A 141 13.31 9.66 -0.70
N ILE A 142 13.84 10.44 0.22
CA ILE A 142 13.57 11.89 0.35
C ILE A 142 14.84 12.73 0.17
N GLY A 143 16.00 12.08 -0.01
CA GLY A 143 17.30 12.73 0.03
C GLY A 143 17.67 13.26 1.40
N ARG A 144 18.88 13.80 1.52
CA ARG A 144 19.44 14.35 2.76
C ARG A 144 19.84 15.80 2.53
N PRO A 145 19.62 16.72 3.49
CA PRO A 145 20.19 18.06 3.41
C PRO A 145 21.73 18.01 3.47
N GLU A 146 22.40 19.07 3.01
CA GLU A 146 23.87 19.16 3.07
C GLU A 146 24.39 19.10 4.51
N SER A 147 23.73 19.83 5.40
CA SER A 147 24.00 19.76 6.83
C SER A 147 23.62 18.41 7.41
N ARG A 148 24.51 17.87 8.25
CA ARG A 148 24.27 16.63 9.01
C ARG A 148 23.82 16.89 10.43
N GLU A 149 23.64 18.15 10.81
CA GLU A 149 23.18 18.51 12.15
C GLU A 149 21.74 18.05 12.37
N SER A 150 21.46 17.53 13.56
CA SER A 150 20.17 16.94 13.90
C SER A 150 19.01 17.93 13.76
N GLY A 151 19.25 19.22 14.06
CA GLY A 151 18.25 20.28 13.93
C GLY A 151 17.86 20.54 12.48
N ASP A 152 18.85 20.61 11.58
CA ASP A 152 18.63 20.84 10.16
C ASP A 152 17.95 19.66 9.48
N VAL A 153 18.32 18.43 9.85
CA VAL A 153 17.63 17.23 9.36
C VAL A 153 16.17 17.22 9.83
N ALA A 154 15.90 17.59 11.09
CA ALA A 154 14.54 17.69 11.60
C ALA A 154 13.73 18.76 10.85
N ALA A 155 14.30 19.95 10.61
CA ALA A 155 13.65 20.99 9.81
C ALA A 155 13.40 20.54 8.36
N TYR A 156 14.38 19.85 7.76
CA TYR A 156 14.28 19.31 6.41
C TYR A 156 13.12 18.34 6.27
N VAL A 157 13.03 17.30 7.12
CA VAL A 157 11.95 16.31 7.00
C VAL A 157 10.56 16.92 7.27
N MET A 158 10.49 17.98 8.08
CA MET A 158 9.24 18.64 8.43
C MET A 158 8.74 19.63 7.37
N ARG A 159 9.57 20.00 6.37
CA ARG A 159 9.12 20.89 5.29
C ARG A 159 8.11 20.21 4.38
N LYS A 160 7.27 21.02 3.74
CA LYS A 160 6.37 20.57 2.67
C LYS A 160 7.17 20.20 1.41
N MET A 161 6.77 19.09 0.79
CA MET A 161 7.22 18.70 -0.54
C MET A 161 6.67 19.69 -1.57
N THR A 162 7.49 20.02 -2.56
CA THR A 162 7.05 20.70 -3.77
C THR A 162 6.18 19.78 -4.62
N ALA A 163 5.43 20.32 -5.58
CA ALA A 163 4.64 19.51 -6.50
C ALA A 163 5.49 18.49 -7.27
N GLY A 164 6.69 18.88 -7.71
CA GLY A 164 7.63 17.97 -8.37
C GLY A 164 8.09 16.82 -7.48
N GLU A 165 8.34 17.10 -6.20
CA GLU A 165 8.73 16.07 -5.22
C GLU A 165 7.59 15.10 -4.92
N VAL A 166 6.36 15.61 -4.76
CA VAL A 166 5.17 14.77 -4.63
C VAL A 166 5.04 13.85 -5.85
N MET A 167 5.21 14.37 -7.07
CA MET A 167 5.15 13.55 -8.28
C MET A 167 6.22 12.46 -8.29
N ARG A 168 7.45 12.76 -7.87
CA ARG A 168 8.54 11.76 -7.77
C ARG A 168 8.23 10.69 -6.74
N VAL A 169 7.72 11.07 -5.56
CA VAL A 169 7.29 10.12 -4.53
C VAL A 169 6.16 9.23 -5.05
N LYS A 170 5.14 9.79 -5.69
CA LYS A 170 4.03 9.04 -6.28
C LYS A 170 4.51 8.07 -7.38
N GLY A 171 5.52 8.44 -8.16
CA GLY A 171 6.13 7.54 -9.16
C GLY A 171 6.70 6.25 -8.58
N GLY A 172 7.05 6.23 -7.28
CA GLY A 172 7.52 5.02 -6.59
C GLY A 172 6.49 3.90 -6.49
N VAL A 173 5.20 4.16 -6.78
CA VAL A 173 4.13 3.15 -6.76
C VAL A 173 4.46 1.96 -7.66
N GLU A 174 5.04 2.19 -8.84
CA GLU A 174 5.40 1.09 -9.73
C GLU A 174 6.47 0.17 -9.15
N GLU A 175 7.46 0.73 -8.44
CA GLU A 175 8.49 -0.08 -7.77
C GLU A 175 7.87 -0.91 -6.66
N VAL A 176 6.92 -0.36 -5.89
CA VAL A 176 6.20 -1.09 -4.84
C VAL A 176 5.36 -2.22 -5.40
N LEU A 177 4.63 -1.99 -6.50
CA LEU A 177 3.80 -3.02 -7.14
C LEU A 177 4.62 -4.16 -7.76
N ARG A 178 5.89 -3.92 -8.08
CA ARG A 178 6.82 -4.95 -8.59
C ARG A 178 7.48 -5.76 -7.48
N VAL A 179 7.30 -5.39 -6.21
CA VAL A 179 7.86 -6.16 -5.09
C VAL A 179 7.15 -7.50 -5.00
N ASP A 180 7.90 -8.58 -5.17
CA ASP A 180 7.41 -9.92 -4.92
C ASP A 180 7.40 -10.21 -3.41
N TYR A 181 6.32 -9.82 -2.76
CA TYR A 181 6.08 -10.04 -1.33
C TYR A 181 6.06 -11.52 -0.92
N ASP A 182 5.88 -12.44 -1.87
CA ASP A 182 5.95 -13.88 -1.60
C ASP A 182 7.41 -14.40 -1.62
N ALA A 183 8.27 -13.81 -2.45
CA ALA A 183 9.72 -14.06 -2.48
C ALA A 183 10.50 -13.39 -1.33
N LEU A 184 9.87 -12.45 -0.62
CA LEU A 184 10.39 -11.80 0.59
C LEU A 184 10.48 -12.76 1.82
N ALA A 185 10.78 -14.03 1.61
CA ALA A 185 11.17 -14.98 2.66
C ALA A 185 12.71 -15.08 2.81
N GLY A 186 13.50 -14.61 1.83
CA GLY A 186 14.97 -14.63 1.84
C GLY A 186 15.61 -13.30 2.25
N ASP A 187 16.81 -13.36 2.83
CA ASP A 187 17.45 -12.27 3.58
C ASP A 187 17.99 -11.08 2.75
N ASN A 188 17.82 -11.04 1.43
CA ASN A 188 18.13 -9.87 0.61
C ASN A 188 17.33 -9.90 -0.69
N CYS A 189 16.34 -9.02 -0.83
CA CYS A 189 15.73 -8.71 -2.12
C CYS A 189 16.02 -7.26 -2.49
N VAL A 190 16.86 -7.09 -3.51
CA VAL A 190 16.96 -5.84 -4.25
C VAL A 190 15.70 -5.76 -5.11
N ALA A 191 15.01 -4.61 -5.12
CA ALA A 191 13.88 -4.39 -6.02
C ALA A 191 14.37 -4.46 -7.47
N GLY A 192 14.32 -5.65 -8.07
CA GLY A 192 14.93 -5.92 -9.36
C GLY A 192 15.24 -7.39 -9.59
N CYS A 193 14.23 -8.27 -9.52
CA CYS A 193 14.14 -9.53 -10.25
C CYS A 193 12.76 -10.17 -9.99
N GLY A 194 12.02 -10.48 -11.06
CA GLY A 194 10.78 -11.27 -11.01
C GLY A 194 9.52 -10.48 -10.65
N GLY A 195 8.92 -9.80 -11.62
CA GLY A 195 7.62 -9.15 -11.43
C GLY A 195 6.51 -10.18 -11.17
N LEU A 196 5.59 -9.86 -10.25
CA LEU A 196 4.28 -10.49 -10.23
C LEU A 196 3.65 -10.32 -11.62
N ARG A 197 3.50 -11.43 -12.34
CA ARG A 197 2.56 -11.48 -13.46
C ARG A 197 1.17 -11.37 -12.86
N SER A 198 0.59 -10.17 -12.91
CA SER A 198 -0.84 -9.93 -12.77
C SER A 198 -1.60 -10.55 -13.97
N GLN A 199 -1.54 -11.87 -14.13
CA GLN A 199 -2.47 -12.56 -15.02
C GLN A 199 -3.83 -12.68 -14.34
N SER A 200 -4.55 -11.56 -14.23
CA SER A 200 -6.03 -11.55 -14.10
C SER A 200 -6.68 -10.16 -14.26
N LEU A 201 -5.94 -9.05 -14.32
CA LEU A 201 -6.54 -7.71 -14.32
C LEU A 201 -6.89 -7.13 -15.70
N LEU A 202 -6.76 -7.90 -16.79
CA LEU A 202 -7.27 -7.52 -18.10
C LEU A 202 -8.06 -8.68 -18.71
N GLY A 203 -9.39 -8.56 -18.73
CA GLY A 203 -10.24 -9.36 -19.60
C GLY A 203 -11.35 -10.16 -18.93
N ARG A 204 -12.33 -9.49 -18.31
CA ARG A 204 -13.76 -9.90 -18.39
C ARG A 204 -14.64 -8.67 -18.53
N GLY A 205 -14.51 -7.99 -19.66
CA GLY A 205 -15.63 -7.19 -20.17
C GLY A 205 -16.77 -8.15 -20.45
N ARG A 206 -17.84 -8.09 -19.65
CA ARG A 206 -19.11 -8.72 -20.01
C ARG A 206 -19.60 -8.03 -21.28
N SER A 207 -19.61 -8.77 -22.38
CA SER A 207 -20.34 -8.41 -23.59
C SER A 207 -21.83 -8.21 -23.23
N PRO A 208 -22.50 -7.17 -23.74
CA PRO A 208 -23.95 -7.07 -23.62
C PRO A 208 -24.57 -8.22 -24.42
N GLN A 209 -25.37 -9.05 -23.76
CA GLN A 209 -26.15 -10.10 -24.41
C GLN A 209 -27.08 -9.45 -25.44
N SER A 210 -26.96 -9.91 -26.69
CA SER A 210 -27.84 -9.55 -27.80
C SER A 210 -29.26 -10.04 -27.53
N LEU A 211 -30.21 -9.13 -27.78
CA LEU A 211 -31.63 -9.40 -27.91
C LEU A 211 -31.88 -10.63 -28.79
N SER A 212 -32.66 -11.58 -28.30
CA SER A 212 -33.30 -12.60 -29.12
C SER A 212 -34.81 -12.40 -28.99
N ASP A 213 -35.42 -11.87 -30.04
CA ASP A 213 -36.86 -11.83 -30.27
C ASP A 213 -37.39 -13.26 -30.46
N PRO A 214 -38.34 -13.75 -29.64
CA PRO A 214 -39.01 -15.01 -29.88
C PRO A 214 -40.42 -14.72 -30.42
N ASN A 215 -40.54 -14.23 -31.66
CA ASN A 215 -41.83 -14.22 -32.33
C ASN A 215 -41.70 -14.27 -33.86
N ASN A 216 -41.23 -15.42 -34.36
CA ASN A 216 -41.44 -15.75 -35.76
C ASN A 216 -41.56 -17.27 -35.92
N ARG A 217 -42.82 -17.75 -35.91
CA ARG A 217 -43.37 -18.79 -36.80
C ARG A 217 -44.74 -19.21 -36.27
N GLN A 218 -45.79 -18.95 -37.05
CA GLN A 218 -46.65 -19.98 -37.64
C GLN A 218 -47.85 -19.29 -38.33
N ASN A 219 -47.90 -19.38 -39.66
CA ASN A 219 -49.12 -19.19 -40.43
C ASN A 219 -49.39 -20.50 -41.21
N PRO A 220 -50.46 -21.25 -40.91
CA PRO A 220 -50.71 -22.54 -41.54
C PRO A 220 -51.59 -22.40 -42.80
N PHE A 221 -51.14 -23.04 -43.88
CA PHE A 221 -51.96 -23.84 -44.81
C PHE A 221 -53.35 -23.30 -45.25
N ARG A 222 -53.48 -22.91 -46.54
CA ARG A 222 -54.03 -23.81 -47.60
C ARG A 222 -54.17 -23.10 -48.96
N ARG A 223 -53.72 -23.83 -49.98
CA ARG A 223 -54.01 -23.64 -51.40
C ARG A 223 -55.52 -23.75 -51.66
N ASN A 224 -56.04 -22.92 -52.56
CA ASN A 224 -57.11 -23.32 -53.48
C ASN A 224 -57.21 -22.38 -54.69
N ARG A 225 -56.86 -22.90 -55.87
CA ARG A 225 -57.49 -22.64 -57.17
C ARG A 225 -56.82 -23.51 -58.23
N ARG A 226 -57.57 -24.44 -58.81
CA ARG A 226 -57.84 -24.51 -60.26
C ARG A 226 -58.82 -25.65 -60.57
N GLN A 227 -59.80 -25.27 -61.39
CA GLN A 227 -60.88 -26.03 -62.03
C GLN A 227 -62.06 -26.42 -61.14
#